data_AF-A0A9X8N9E5-F1
#
_entry.id   AF-A0A9X8N9E5-F1
#
_cell.length_a   1.000
_cell.length_b   1.000
_cell.length_c   1.000
_cell.angle_alpha   90.00
_cell.angle_beta   90.00
_cell.angle_gamma   90.00
#
_symmetry.space_group_name_H-M   'P 1'
#
loop_
_entity.id
_entity.type
_entity.pdbx_description
1 polymer ?
#
loop_
_entity_poly.entity_id
_entity_poly.type
_entity_poly.pdbx_seq_one_letter_code
_entity_poly.pdbx_strand_id
1 'polypeptide(L)'
;MSATTLTDQHGGLSETGLRRIHDVLARHVDSGKIPGLVALVSRGGQTHVEAVGTMRHDGGAPMRRDTIFRMASTSKPVTMAAAMVLLDECRIRLDDVVEPWLPELADRQVLKQIDSPLDDTVPARRPITVRDVRFSGSMVTVEGVRHLS
;
A
#
# COMPACT_ATOMS: atom_id res chain seq x y z
N MET A 1 45.40 26.45 -13.10
CA MET A 1 45.05 25.55 -11.98
C MET A 1 43.55 25.30 -12.07
N SER A 2 43.14 24.30 -12.84
CA SER A 2 41.73 23.92 -12.99
C SER A 2 41.42 22.82 -11.99
N ALA A 3 40.56 23.10 -11.02
CA ALA A 3 40.05 22.11 -10.10
C ALA A 3 39.04 21.23 -10.86
N THR A 4 39.43 20.00 -11.13
CA THR A 4 38.57 18.93 -11.63
C THR A 4 37.50 18.64 -10.59
N THR A 5 36.26 19.01 -10.86
CA THR A 5 35.09 18.53 -10.11
C THR A 5 34.93 17.04 -10.41
N LEU A 6 35.54 16.20 -9.57
CA LEU A 6 35.31 14.76 -9.54
C LEU A 6 33.89 14.54 -9.01
N THR A 7 32.91 14.48 -9.92
CA THR A 7 31.63 13.82 -9.63
C THR A 7 31.96 12.36 -9.33
N ASP A 8 31.98 12.00 -8.06
CA ASP A 8 32.01 10.61 -7.62
C ASP A 8 30.70 9.94 -8.07
N GLN A 9 30.78 9.21 -9.18
CA GLN A 9 29.67 8.46 -9.79
C GLN A 9 29.62 6.99 -9.30
N HIS A 10 30.16 6.69 -8.11
CA HIS A 10 30.15 5.32 -7.56
C HIS A 10 29.05 5.03 -6.53
N GLY A 11 28.04 5.90 -6.42
CA GLY A 11 26.87 5.68 -5.58
C GLY A 11 25.60 5.57 -6.41
N GLY A 12 24.74 4.58 -6.13
CA GLY A 12 23.47 4.37 -6.86
C GLY A 12 22.48 5.55 -6.81
N LEU A 13 22.79 6.63 -6.09
CA LEU A 13 21.95 7.83 -5.90
C LEU A 13 22.75 9.10 -6.21
N SER A 14 22.19 9.98 -7.04
CA SER A 14 22.82 11.28 -7.37
C SER A 14 22.35 12.37 -6.42
N GLU A 15 23.27 13.21 -5.97
CA GLU A 15 22.98 14.32 -5.04
C GLU A 15 21.93 15.30 -5.60
N THR A 16 22.04 15.64 -6.89
CA THR A 16 21.05 16.47 -7.60
C THR A 16 19.67 15.83 -7.60
N GLY A 17 19.59 14.50 -7.75
CA GLY A 17 18.33 13.77 -7.68
C GLY A 17 17.73 13.80 -6.28
N LEU A 18 18.56 13.59 -5.25
CA LEU A 18 18.11 13.63 -3.85
C LEU A 18 17.60 15.01 -3.44
N ARG A 19 18.30 16.10 -3.82
CA ARG A 19 17.81 17.47 -3.60
C ARG A 19 16.46 17.70 -4.27
N ARG A 20 16.29 17.25 -5.51
CA ARG A 20 15.00 17.37 -6.22
C ARG A 20 13.87 16.62 -5.50
N ILE A 21 14.16 15.46 -4.92
CA ILE A 21 13.19 14.72 -4.09
C ILE A 21 12.82 15.56 -2.87
N HIS A 22 13.82 16.05 -2.13
CA HIS A 22 13.59 16.92 -0.97
C HIS A 22 12.69 18.12 -1.32
N ASP A 23 13.01 18.87 -2.39
CA ASP A 23 12.24 20.05 -2.81
C ASP A 23 10.79 19.74 -3.17
N VAL A 24 10.54 18.58 -3.78
CA VAL A 24 9.17 18.13 -4.10
C VAL A 24 8.41 17.79 -2.82
N LEU A 25 9.06 17.12 -1.87
CA LEU A 25 8.45 16.70 -0.62
C LEU A 25 8.16 17.90 0.30
N ALA A 26 9.12 18.82 0.43
CA ALA A 26 8.96 20.07 1.17
C ALA A 26 7.76 20.86 0.66
N ARG A 27 7.63 21.04 -0.67
CA ARG A 27 6.47 21.73 -1.27
C ARG A 27 5.12 21.11 -0.93
N HIS A 28 5.04 19.78 -0.74
CA HIS A 28 3.77 19.15 -0.35
C HIS A 28 3.40 19.48 1.10
N VAL A 29 4.39 19.53 2.00
CA VAL A 29 4.19 19.93 3.40
C VAL A 29 3.87 21.43 3.46
N ASP A 30 4.63 22.28 2.77
CA ASP A 30 4.44 23.73 2.72
C ASP A 30 3.07 24.13 2.15
N SER A 31 2.52 23.32 1.25
CA SER A 31 1.16 23.52 0.71
C SER A 31 0.04 23.27 1.73
N GLY A 32 0.36 22.76 2.92
CA GLY A 32 -0.60 22.45 3.98
C GLY A 32 -1.49 21.22 3.72
N LYS A 33 -1.35 20.56 2.56
CA LYS A 33 -2.15 19.39 2.18
C LYS A 33 -1.88 18.17 3.05
N ILE A 34 -0.66 18.02 3.52
CA ILE A 34 -0.23 16.95 4.43
C ILE A 34 0.63 17.55 5.54
N PRO A 35 0.55 17.03 6.78
CA PRO A 35 1.25 17.62 7.91
C PRO A 35 2.75 17.28 7.91
N GLY A 36 3.11 16.16 7.28
CA GLY A 36 4.46 15.66 7.17
C GLY A 36 4.50 14.31 6.47
N LEU A 37 5.70 13.85 6.13
CA LEU A 37 5.93 12.60 5.40
C LEU A 37 7.34 12.06 5.67
N VAL A 38 7.51 10.77 5.40
CA VAL A 38 8.83 10.12 5.29
C VAL A 38 8.95 9.46 3.93
N ALA A 39 10.06 9.69 3.23
CA ALA A 39 10.38 9.01 1.98
C ALA A 39 11.70 8.25 2.13
N LEU A 40 11.76 7.04 1.58
CA LEU A 40 12.95 6.20 1.58
C LEU A 40 13.27 5.78 0.14
N VAL A 41 14.52 5.98 -0.26
CA VAL A 41 15.05 5.55 -1.56
C VAL A 41 16.23 4.63 -1.30
N SER A 42 16.17 3.40 -1.79
CA SER A 42 17.26 2.43 -1.64
C SER A 42 17.69 1.91 -3.01
N ARG A 43 18.98 2.03 -3.33
CA ARG A 43 19.57 1.54 -4.58
C ARG A 43 21.04 1.17 -4.41
N GLY A 44 21.44 -0.01 -4.86
CA GLY A 44 22.83 -0.45 -4.82
C GLY A 44 23.43 -0.48 -3.41
N GLY A 45 22.63 -0.86 -2.41
CA GLY A 45 23.05 -0.87 -0.99
C GLY A 45 23.05 0.50 -0.31
N GLN A 46 22.90 1.60 -1.05
CA GLN A 46 22.72 2.93 -0.47
C GLN A 46 21.26 3.18 -0.16
N THR A 47 20.99 3.75 1.02
CA THR A 47 19.63 4.12 1.43
C THR A 47 19.61 5.58 1.88
N HIS A 48 18.78 6.37 1.23
CA HIS A 48 18.51 7.75 1.58
C HIS A 48 17.12 7.86 2.22
N VAL A 49 17.01 8.67 3.27
CA VAL A 49 15.74 8.90 3.98
C VAL A 49 15.53 10.39 4.14
N GLU A 50 14.36 10.85 3.72
CA GLU A 50 13.86 12.21 3.95
C GLU A 50 12.70 12.15 4.93
N ALA A 51 12.72 13.00 5.95
CA ALA A 51 11.60 13.17 6.87
C ALA A 51 11.30 14.66 7.00
N VAL A 52 10.09 15.07 6.63
CA VAL A 52 9.70 16.48 6.53
C VAL A 52 8.36 16.70 7.24
N GLY A 53 8.23 17.83 7.93
CA GLY A 53 7.00 18.23 8.62
C GLY A 53 6.81 17.54 9.96
N THR A 54 5.54 17.44 10.39
CA THR A 54 5.15 16.92 11.70
C THR A 54 4.05 15.87 11.57
N MET A 55 3.75 15.17 12.67
CA MET A 55 2.74 14.12 12.68
C MET A 55 1.29 14.62 12.53
N ARG A 56 1.01 15.91 12.71
CA ARG A 56 -0.35 16.47 12.67
C ARG A 56 -0.37 17.90 12.11
N HIS A 57 -1.52 18.33 11.60
CA HIS A 57 -1.65 19.65 10.97
C HIS A 57 -1.60 20.81 11.98
N ASP A 58 -2.06 20.57 13.21
CA ASP A 58 -2.04 21.52 14.34
C ASP A 58 -0.67 21.57 15.05
N GLY A 59 0.34 20.90 14.49
CA GLY A 59 1.64 20.70 15.10
C GLY A 59 1.72 19.41 15.91
N GLY A 60 2.92 19.05 16.32
CA GLY A 60 3.17 17.80 17.02
C GLY A 60 4.63 17.39 16.91
N ALA A 61 4.91 16.13 17.24
CA ALA A 61 6.25 15.59 17.09
C ALA A 61 6.72 15.71 15.63
N PRO A 62 7.99 16.08 15.40
CA PRO A 62 8.55 16.13 14.05
C PRO A 62 8.54 14.74 13.44
N MET A 63 8.41 14.69 12.12
CA MET A 63 8.46 13.43 11.42
C MET A 63 9.85 12.81 11.54
N ARG A 64 9.92 11.53 11.92
CA ARG A 64 11.17 10.75 12.04
C ARG A 64 11.07 9.46 11.23
N ARG A 65 12.22 8.90 10.84
CA ARG A 65 12.32 7.63 10.10
C ARG A 65 11.55 6.47 10.75
N ASP A 66 11.52 6.43 12.07
CA ASP A 66 10.86 5.41 12.91
C ASP A 66 9.43 5.80 13.31
N THR A 67 8.85 6.84 12.70
CA THR A 67 7.45 7.22 12.95
C THR A 67 6.53 6.08 12.54
N ILE A 68 5.60 5.73 13.42
CA ILE A 68 4.62 4.67 13.16
C ILE A 68 3.50 5.24 12.29
N PHE A 69 3.31 4.66 11.12
CA PHE A 69 2.21 4.97 10.21
C PHE A 69 1.18 3.85 10.21
N ARG A 70 -0.10 4.22 10.01
CA ARG A 70 -1.15 3.24 9.72
C ARG A 70 -0.96 2.73 8.29
N MET A 71 -0.60 1.46 8.14
CA MET A 71 -0.33 0.86 6.82
C MET A 71 -1.55 0.88 5.89
N ALA A 72 -2.77 0.75 6.43
CA ALA A 72 -3.98 0.66 5.62
C ALA A 72 -3.80 -0.35 4.47
N SER A 73 -4.05 0.03 3.23
CA SER A 73 -3.92 -0.87 2.07
C SER A 73 -2.48 -1.31 1.75
N THR A 74 -1.44 -0.71 2.36
CA THR A 74 -0.05 -1.19 2.20
C THR A 74 0.24 -2.47 2.99
N SER A 75 -0.72 -3.00 3.74
CA SER A 75 -0.65 -4.35 4.32
C SER A 75 -0.83 -5.47 3.29
N LYS A 76 -1.50 -5.21 2.15
CA LYS A 76 -1.79 -6.24 1.13
C LYS A 76 -0.55 -7.00 0.65
N PRO A 77 0.58 -6.34 0.29
CA PRO A 77 1.79 -7.05 -0.10
C PRO A 77 2.34 -7.98 1.00
N VAL A 78 2.21 -7.59 2.28
CA VAL A 78 2.66 -8.41 3.41
C VAL A 78 1.81 -9.68 3.53
N THR A 79 0.48 -9.54 3.47
CA THR A 79 -0.43 -10.68 3.46
C THR A 79 -0.18 -11.58 2.24
N MET A 80 0.09 -11.00 1.07
CA MET A 80 0.40 -11.78 -0.12
C MET A 80 1.73 -12.52 -0.01
N ALA A 81 2.76 -11.94 0.63
CA ALA A 81 4.00 -12.65 0.90
C ALA A 81 3.76 -13.90 1.77
N ALA A 82 2.94 -13.79 2.82
CA ALA A 82 2.54 -14.93 3.64
C ALA A 82 1.76 -15.99 2.83
N ALA A 83 0.84 -15.57 1.96
CA ALA A 83 0.11 -16.48 1.09
C ALA A 83 1.03 -17.19 0.07
N MET A 84 2.06 -16.50 -0.43
CA MET A 84 3.05 -17.09 -1.32
C MET A 84 3.90 -18.18 -0.65
N VAL A 85 4.17 -18.08 0.66
CA VAL A 85 4.83 -19.17 1.41
C VAL A 85 3.93 -20.41 1.42
N LEU A 86 2.62 -20.26 1.65
CA LEU A 86 1.69 -21.39 1.62
C LEU A 86 1.55 -22.03 0.22
N LEU A 87 1.67 -21.22 -0.83
CA LEU A 87 1.72 -21.70 -2.22
C LEU A 87 2.99 -22.51 -2.48
N ASP A 88 4.15 -22.05 -1.99
CA ASP A 88 5.44 -22.73 -2.14
C ASP A 88 5.45 -24.08 -1.38
N GLU A 89 4.87 -24.10 -0.17
CA GLU A 89 4.66 -25.31 0.62
C GLU A 89 3.58 -26.25 0.04
N CYS A 90 2.97 -25.91 -1.11
CA CYS A 90 1.90 -26.68 -1.75
C CYS A 90 0.67 -26.93 -0.84
N ARG A 91 0.46 -26.08 0.17
CA ARG A 91 -0.67 -26.16 1.11
C ARG A 91 -1.95 -25.54 0.55
N ILE A 92 -1.78 -24.60 -0.38
CA ILE A 92 -2.84 -24.00 -1.20
C ILE A 92 -2.34 -23.93 -2.64
N ARG A 93 -3.23 -23.99 -3.62
CA ARG A 93 -2.96 -23.77 -5.04
C ARG A 93 -3.79 -22.58 -5.51
N LEU A 94 -3.32 -21.91 -6.57
CA LEU A 94 -4.03 -20.74 -7.11
C LEU A 94 -5.45 -21.06 -7.62
N ASP A 95 -5.66 -22.28 -8.07
CA ASP A 95 -6.94 -22.73 -8.64
C ASP A 95 -7.84 -23.43 -7.59
N ASP A 96 -7.38 -23.53 -6.34
CA ASP A 96 -8.22 -24.05 -5.24
C ASP A 96 -9.35 -23.06 -4.94
N VAL A 97 -10.53 -23.60 -4.66
CA VAL A 97 -11.66 -22.83 -4.15
C VAL A 97 -11.39 -22.42 -2.71
N VAL A 98 -11.79 -21.20 -2.33
CA VAL A 98 -11.47 -20.66 -0.99
C VAL A 98 -12.39 -21.15 0.12
N GLU A 99 -13.50 -21.79 -0.23
CA GLU A 99 -14.57 -22.24 0.67
C GLU A 99 -14.08 -23.08 1.87
N PRO A 100 -13.09 -23.99 1.75
CA PRO A 100 -12.59 -24.76 2.90
C PRO A 100 -11.96 -23.88 3.99
N TRP A 101 -11.48 -22.70 3.64
CA TRP A 101 -10.83 -21.76 4.56
C TRP A 101 -11.73 -20.55 4.90
N LEU A 102 -12.61 -20.17 3.99
CA LEU A 102 -13.53 -19.03 4.10
C LEU A 102 -14.95 -19.49 3.77
N PRO A 103 -15.58 -20.31 4.63
CA PRO A 103 -16.92 -20.85 4.40
C PRO A 103 -17.97 -19.75 4.32
N GLU A 104 -17.71 -18.58 4.91
CA GLU A 104 -18.54 -17.42 4.68
C GLU A 104 -18.61 -17.13 3.17
N LEU A 105 -17.50 -17.10 2.44
CA LEU A 105 -17.49 -16.77 1.01
C LEU A 105 -18.14 -17.82 0.09
N ALA A 106 -18.69 -18.90 0.64
CA ALA A 106 -19.55 -19.83 -0.10
C ALA A 106 -20.91 -19.18 -0.47
N ASP A 107 -21.53 -19.68 -1.55
CA ASP A 107 -22.90 -19.35 -1.99
C ASP A 107 -23.25 -17.85 -2.07
N ARG A 108 -22.24 -17.04 -2.43
CA ARG A 108 -22.35 -15.59 -2.45
C ARG A 108 -23.36 -15.11 -3.49
N GLN A 109 -24.12 -14.10 -3.08
CA GLN A 109 -25.00 -13.34 -3.95
C GLN A 109 -24.26 -12.08 -4.43
N VAL A 110 -24.42 -11.74 -5.71
CA VAL A 110 -23.79 -10.59 -6.37
C VAL A 110 -24.88 -9.62 -6.79
N LEU A 111 -24.70 -8.33 -6.50
CA LEU A 111 -25.63 -7.30 -6.94
C LEU A 111 -25.75 -7.28 -8.47
N LYS A 112 -26.98 -7.15 -8.98
CA LYS A 112 -27.20 -7.07 -10.43
C LYS A 112 -26.59 -5.81 -11.04
N GLN A 113 -26.62 -4.70 -10.30
CA GLN A 113 -26.04 -3.41 -10.65
C GLN A 113 -25.44 -2.76 -9.41
N ILE A 114 -24.44 -1.91 -9.58
CA ILE A 114 -23.74 -1.25 -8.46
C ILE A 114 -24.71 -0.35 -7.66
N ASP A 115 -25.66 0.27 -8.35
CA ASP A 115 -26.62 1.21 -7.76
C ASP A 115 -27.96 0.55 -7.37
N SER A 116 -28.06 -0.78 -7.49
CA SER A 116 -29.26 -1.52 -7.09
C SER A 116 -29.38 -1.60 -5.56
N PRO A 117 -30.61 -1.72 -5.03
CA PRO A 117 -30.85 -2.12 -3.64
C PRO A 117 -30.07 -3.40 -3.25
N LEU A 118 -29.62 -3.49 -2.00
CA LEU A 118 -28.75 -4.59 -1.52
C LEU A 118 -29.37 -5.99 -1.61
N ASP A 119 -30.70 -6.06 -1.73
CA ASP A 119 -31.49 -7.28 -1.90
C ASP A 119 -31.65 -7.70 -3.37
N ASP A 120 -31.37 -6.82 -4.34
CA ASP A 120 -31.43 -7.13 -5.77
C ASP A 120 -30.15 -7.83 -6.25
N THR A 121 -30.06 -9.10 -5.89
CA THR A 121 -28.87 -9.94 -6.10
C THR A 121 -29.16 -11.17 -6.96
N VAL A 122 -28.10 -11.75 -7.52
CA VAL A 122 -28.10 -13.03 -8.24
C VAL A 122 -26.98 -13.93 -7.73
N PRO A 123 -27.12 -15.27 -7.81
CA PRO A 123 -26.05 -16.17 -7.41
C PRO A 123 -24.76 -15.92 -8.20
N ALA A 124 -23.62 -15.99 -7.52
CA ALA A 124 -22.31 -15.91 -8.16
C ALA A 124 -22.15 -17.03 -9.21
N ARG A 125 -21.61 -16.69 -10.39
CA ARG A 125 -21.52 -17.61 -11.54
C ARG A 125 -20.48 -18.74 -11.36
N ARG A 126 -19.50 -18.53 -10.49
CA ARG A 126 -18.45 -19.50 -10.17
C ARG A 126 -17.94 -19.28 -8.73
N PRO A 127 -17.41 -20.33 -8.07
CA PRO A 127 -16.70 -20.18 -6.81
C PRO A 127 -15.50 -19.23 -6.91
N ILE A 128 -15.17 -18.59 -5.79
CA ILE A 128 -13.97 -17.75 -5.66
C ILE A 128 -12.76 -18.66 -5.49
N THR A 129 -11.71 -18.44 -6.30
CA THR A 129 -10.44 -19.15 -6.14
C THR A 129 -9.41 -18.33 -5.37
N VAL A 130 -8.35 -18.98 -4.89
CA VAL A 130 -7.22 -18.30 -4.23
C VAL A 130 -6.62 -17.22 -5.15
N ARG A 131 -6.62 -17.45 -6.48
CA ARG A 131 -6.18 -16.46 -7.47
C ARG A 131 -7.04 -15.20 -7.49
N ASP A 132 -8.35 -15.32 -7.31
CA ASP A 132 -9.26 -14.17 -7.32
C ASP A 132 -9.03 -13.25 -6.11
N VAL A 133 -8.68 -13.82 -4.96
CA VAL A 133 -8.32 -13.07 -3.74
C VAL A 133 -7.01 -12.28 -3.92
N ARG A 134 -6.07 -12.80 -4.71
CA ARG A 134 -4.76 -12.20 -4.96
C ARG A 134 -4.80 -10.90 -5.76
N PHE A 135 -5.80 -10.74 -6.64
CA PHE A 135 -5.88 -9.63 -7.59
C PHE A 135 -7.05 -8.67 -7.34
N SER A 136 -7.75 -8.78 -6.21
CA SER A 136 -8.72 -7.77 -5.80
C SER A 136 -8.02 -6.47 -5.37
N GLY A 137 -7.52 -5.73 -6.37
CA GLY A 137 -7.25 -4.30 -6.32
C GLY A 137 -8.53 -3.46 -6.37
N SER A 138 -9.68 -4.10 -6.59
CA SER A 138 -10.99 -3.52 -6.39
C SER A 138 -11.92 -4.56 -5.74
N MET A 139 -12.17 -4.35 -4.46
CA MET A 139 -13.53 -4.36 -3.93
C MET A 139 -14.19 -5.74 -3.72
N VAL A 140 -13.78 -6.45 -2.67
CA VAL A 140 -14.80 -6.81 -1.68
C VAL A 140 -15.13 -5.50 -0.97
N THR A 141 -16.24 -4.85 -1.33
CA THR A 141 -16.71 -3.68 -0.57
C THR A 141 -17.03 -4.16 0.82
N VAL A 142 -16.15 -3.90 1.78
CA VAL A 142 -16.56 -3.87 3.18
C VAL A 142 -17.18 -2.49 3.36
N GLU A 143 -18.50 -2.42 3.22
CA GLU A 143 -19.23 -1.20 3.54
C GLU A 143 -19.13 -1.01 5.06
N GLY A 144 -18.23 -0.12 5.47
CA GLY A 144 -18.11 0.28 6.86
C GLY A 144 -19.36 1.06 7.23
N VAL A 145 -20.34 0.39 7.84
CA VAL A 145 -21.49 1.01 8.51
C VAL A 145 -20.94 2.00 9.54
N ARG A 146 -20.89 3.28 9.17
CA ARG A 146 -20.73 4.38 10.11
C ARG A 146 -22.08 4.63 10.76
N HIS A 147 -22.37 3.90 11.83
CA HIS A 147 -23.25 4.42 12.88
C HIS A 147 -22.38 5.14 13.90
N LEU A 148 -22.28 6.47 13.73
CA LEU A 148 -21.96 7.37 14.83
C LEU A 148 -23.31 7.87 15.37
N SER A 149 -23.66 7.41 16.57
CA SER A 149 -24.48 8.20 17.51
C SER A 149 -23.58 9.22 18.20
#